data_AF-A0A842Y9M2-F1
#
_entry.id   AF-A0A842Y9M2-F1
#
_cell.length_a   1.000
_cell.length_b   1.000
_cell.length_c   1.000
_cell.angle_alpha   90.00
_cell.angle_beta   90.00
_cell.angle_gamma   90.00
#
_symmetry.space_group_name_H-M   'P 1'
#
loop_
_entity.id
_entity.type
_entity.pdbx_description
1 polymer ?
#
loop_
_entity_poly.entity_id
_entity_poly.type
_entity_poly.pdbx_seq_one_letter_code
_entity_poly.pdbx_strand_id
1 'polypeptide(L)'
;MTNDKDRESILKAVKERVKQSEELQLTQMIVDAIGERRYRDLGDLVSEIEQDSGWNAAIKHLIAARRFSYTLPIGAGPNKAQVEHLKYREMIFALLGCSGYEPINLSTEEILSRLVNTDSMVDACQILQAECDSLVINQIESGDNLFFNLEYAGSSISKDIADLLERAQQEDVARLVLEKHGDTINIVPLWYNEKGRQTLSQLGIKGYEIDLETFDIVISVLHKELPITESIEANSTRTPLVFPSNSHYEALLLSTINHEIEDLSAMSSTQSYPTLEFILKDALDQYEKQP
;
A
#
# COMPACT_ATOMS: atom_id res chain seq x y z
N MET A 1 -14.52 44.97 -25.18
CA MET A 1 -14.80 43.69 -25.86
C MET A 1 -13.55 42.79 -25.90
N THR A 2 -12.76 42.72 -24.82
CA THR A 2 -11.46 42.04 -24.80
C THR A 2 -11.37 40.92 -23.76
N ASN A 3 -12.35 40.78 -22.85
CA ASN A 3 -12.30 39.79 -21.76
C ASN A 3 -12.90 38.42 -22.10
N ASP A 4 -13.76 38.30 -23.12
CA ASP A 4 -14.43 37.01 -23.42
C ASP A 4 -13.50 36.00 -24.12
N LYS A 5 -12.57 36.48 -24.97
CA LYS A 5 -11.62 35.60 -25.66
C LYS A 5 -10.57 35.00 -24.73
N ASP A 6 -10.13 35.75 -23.72
CA ASP A 6 -9.20 35.24 -22.70
C ASP A 6 -9.89 34.23 -21.78
N ARG A 7 -11.16 34.44 -21.47
CA ARG A 7 -11.96 33.51 -20.66
C ARG A 7 -12.26 32.20 -21.39
N GLU A 8 -12.59 32.25 -22.67
CA GLU A 8 -12.72 31.05 -23.53
C GLU A 8 -11.40 30.30 -23.69
N SER A 9 -10.29 31.03 -23.86
CA SER A 9 -8.94 30.46 -23.93
C SER A 9 -8.56 29.72 -22.65
N ILE A 10 -8.83 30.33 -21.48
CA ILE A 10 -8.57 29.72 -20.17
C ILE A 10 -9.46 28.49 -19.96
N LEU A 11 -10.76 28.57 -20.28
CA LEU A 11 -11.68 27.43 -20.18
C LEU A 11 -11.26 26.27 -21.09
N LYS A 12 -10.75 26.58 -22.29
CA LYS A 12 -10.25 25.57 -23.22
C LYS A 12 -8.96 24.91 -22.72
N ALA A 13 -8.03 25.70 -22.17
CA ALA A 13 -6.81 25.18 -21.57
C ALA A 13 -7.07 24.34 -20.30
N VAL A 14 -8.08 24.72 -19.50
CA VAL A 14 -8.54 23.94 -18.35
C VAL A 14 -9.18 22.63 -18.82
N LYS A 15 -10.05 22.65 -19.83
CA LYS A 15 -10.62 21.43 -20.42
C LYS A 15 -9.56 20.50 -21.01
N GLU A 16 -8.54 21.03 -21.67
CA GLU A 16 -7.43 20.22 -22.20
C GLU A 16 -6.59 19.61 -21.08
N ARG A 17 -6.34 20.34 -19.98
CA ARG A 17 -5.67 19.78 -18.79
C ARG A 17 -6.50 18.70 -18.08
N VAL A 18 -7.81 18.91 -17.95
CA VAL A 18 -8.71 17.91 -17.35
C VAL A 18 -8.75 16.65 -18.20
N LYS A 19 -8.85 16.80 -19.52
CA LYS A 19 -8.79 15.66 -20.45
C LYS A 19 -7.45 14.92 -20.36
N GLN A 20 -6.33 15.62 -20.22
CA GLN A 20 -5.03 14.99 -19.98
C GLN A 20 -4.98 14.22 -18.66
N SER A 21 -5.63 14.74 -17.61
CA SER A 21 -5.75 14.05 -16.32
C SER A 21 -6.63 12.80 -16.43
N GLU A 22 -7.75 12.86 -17.16
CA GLU A 22 -8.61 11.71 -17.46
C GLU A 22 -7.85 10.63 -18.23
N GLU A 23 -7.06 11.01 -19.24
CA GLU A 23 -6.22 10.09 -20.00
C GLU A 23 -5.15 9.43 -19.10
N LEU A 24 -4.56 10.18 -18.17
CA LEU A 24 -3.61 9.66 -17.16
C LEU A 24 -4.29 8.68 -16.18
N GLN A 25 -5.50 8.98 -15.73
CA GLN A 25 -6.25 8.12 -14.80
C GLN A 25 -6.80 6.86 -15.46
N LEU A 26 -7.34 6.97 -16.68
CA LEU A 26 -7.75 5.81 -17.46
C LEU A 26 -6.55 4.92 -17.74
N THR A 27 -5.40 5.51 -18.01
CA THR A 27 -4.14 4.79 -18.13
C THR A 27 -3.80 4.07 -16.83
N GLN A 28 -3.91 4.71 -15.66
CA GLN A 28 -3.62 4.08 -14.38
C GLN A 28 -4.57 2.91 -14.10
N MET A 29 -5.88 3.06 -14.32
CA MET A 29 -6.83 1.95 -14.19
C MET A 29 -6.50 0.78 -15.12
N ILE A 30 -6.05 1.07 -16.34
CA ILE A 30 -5.58 0.06 -17.29
C ILE A 30 -4.28 -0.59 -16.77
N VAL A 31 -3.35 0.18 -16.20
CA VAL A 31 -2.12 -0.31 -15.59
C VAL A 31 -2.42 -1.23 -14.40
N ASP A 32 -3.38 -0.88 -13.55
CA ASP A 32 -3.80 -1.67 -12.40
C ASP A 32 -4.49 -2.98 -12.83
N ALA A 33 -5.39 -2.92 -13.81
CA ALA A 33 -6.03 -4.09 -14.41
C ALA A 33 -5.03 -5.00 -15.16
N ILE A 34 -4.01 -4.41 -15.78
CA ILE A 34 -2.87 -5.15 -16.34
C ILE A 34 -2.05 -5.79 -15.19
N GLY A 35 -1.88 -5.08 -14.07
CA GLY A 35 -1.20 -5.55 -12.86
C GLY A 35 -1.81 -6.83 -12.28
N GLU A 36 -3.15 -6.91 -12.19
CA GLU A 36 -3.84 -8.13 -11.74
C GLU A 36 -3.67 -9.30 -12.71
N ARG A 37 -3.67 -9.03 -14.03
CA ARG A 37 -3.45 -10.07 -15.04
C ARG A 37 -2.02 -10.58 -15.06
N ARG A 38 -1.03 -9.70 -14.82
CA ARG A 38 0.41 -10.04 -14.71
C ARG A 38 0.67 -11.09 -13.62
N TYR A 39 -0.15 -11.16 -12.58
CA TYR A 39 0.02 -12.15 -11.51
C TYR A 39 -0.18 -13.59 -11.98
N ARG A 40 -1.29 -13.85 -12.68
CA ARG A 40 -1.60 -15.18 -13.22
C ARG A 40 -0.58 -15.59 -14.29
N ASP A 41 -0.27 -14.65 -15.18
CA ASP A 41 0.71 -14.87 -16.24
C ASP A 41 2.13 -15.13 -15.68
N LEU A 42 2.48 -14.54 -14.52
CA LEU A 42 3.76 -14.79 -13.85
C LEU A 42 3.83 -16.22 -13.27
N GLY A 43 2.76 -16.69 -12.63
CA GLY A 43 2.71 -18.05 -12.08
C GLY A 43 2.85 -19.12 -13.15
N ASP A 44 2.13 -18.96 -14.27
CA ASP A 44 2.20 -19.88 -15.40
C ASP A 44 3.61 -19.88 -16.02
N LEU A 45 4.22 -18.70 -16.22
CA LEU A 45 5.57 -18.57 -16.76
C LEU A 45 6.64 -19.18 -15.86
N VAL A 46 6.56 -18.94 -14.54
CA VAL A 46 7.50 -19.51 -13.57
C VAL A 46 7.40 -21.03 -13.55
N SER A 47 6.18 -21.56 -13.60
CA SER A 47 5.93 -23.01 -13.66
C SER A 47 6.53 -23.63 -14.93
N GLU A 48 6.37 -22.98 -16.09
CA GLU A 48 6.96 -23.42 -17.36
C GLU A 48 8.50 -23.42 -17.29
N ILE A 49 9.10 -22.35 -16.77
CA ILE A 49 10.57 -22.26 -16.62
C ILE A 49 11.10 -23.32 -15.64
N GLU A 50 10.40 -23.55 -14.53
CA GLU A 50 10.77 -24.58 -13.57
C GLU A 50 10.72 -25.98 -14.21
N GLN A 51 9.66 -26.27 -14.96
CA GLN A 51 9.51 -27.55 -15.66
C GLN A 51 10.63 -27.79 -16.69
N ASP A 52 11.02 -26.75 -17.43
CA ASP A 52 11.99 -26.87 -18.52
C ASP A 52 13.45 -26.79 -18.05
N SER A 53 13.74 -25.96 -17.04
CA SER A 53 15.10 -25.56 -16.66
C SER A 53 15.38 -25.65 -15.16
N GLY A 54 14.41 -26.04 -14.36
CA GLY A 54 14.51 -26.17 -12.90
C GLY A 54 14.29 -24.86 -12.14
N TRP A 55 13.92 -24.98 -10.87
CA TRP A 55 13.60 -23.85 -9.98
C TRP A 55 14.71 -22.81 -9.88
N ASN A 56 15.97 -23.24 -9.84
CA ASN A 56 17.12 -22.35 -9.79
C ASN A 56 17.16 -21.37 -10.98
N ALA A 57 16.75 -21.82 -12.17
CA ALA A 57 16.63 -20.97 -13.34
C ALA A 57 15.49 -19.96 -13.18
N ALA A 58 14.33 -20.40 -12.70
CA ALA A 58 13.19 -19.53 -12.42
C ALA A 58 13.55 -18.41 -11.44
N ILE A 59 14.21 -18.72 -10.31
CA ILE A 59 14.68 -17.70 -9.36
C ILE A 59 15.66 -16.72 -10.00
N LYS A 60 16.61 -17.19 -10.81
CA LYS A 60 17.54 -16.30 -11.52
C LYS A 60 16.79 -15.34 -12.45
N HIS A 61 15.76 -15.83 -13.14
CA HIS A 61 14.89 -14.99 -13.97
C HIS A 61 14.13 -13.97 -13.13
N LEU A 62 13.56 -14.35 -11.97
CA LEU A 62 12.90 -13.42 -11.05
C LEU A 62 13.88 -12.35 -10.52
N ILE A 63 15.08 -12.73 -10.09
CA ILE A 63 16.09 -11.75 -9.64
C ILE A 63 16.46 -10.77 -10.77
N ALA A 64 16.55 -11.27 -12.01
CA ALA A 64 16.82 -10.43 -13.18
C ALA A 64 15.62 -9.56 -13.58
N ALA A 65 14.38 -10.04 -13.41
CA ALA A 65 13.13 -9.40 -13.82
C ALA A 65 13.00 -7.96 -13.31
N ARG A 66 13.42 -7.71 -12.05
CA ARG A 66 13.41 -6.36 -11.45
C ARG A 66 14.20 -5.32 -12.26
N ARG A 67 15.24 -5.76 -13.00
CA ARG A 67 16.12 -4.86 -13.76
C ARG A 67 15.65 -4.64 -15.19
N PHE A 68 14.63 -5.36 -15.65
CA PHE A 68 14.10 -5.18 -16.99
C PHE A 68 13.24 -3.93 -17.07
N SER A 69 13.41 -3.21 -18.17
CA SER A 69 12.51 -2.11 -18.53
C SER A 69 11.50 -2.60 -19.55
N TYR A 70 10.23 -2.27 -19.34
CA TYR A 70 9.15 -2.53 -20.28
C TYR A 70 8.71 -1.24 -20.95
N THR A 71 8.14 -1.38 -22.15
CA THR A 71 7.65 -0.23 -22.92
C THR A 71 6.23 0.07 -22.47
N LEU A 72 5.98 1.32 -22.08
CA LEU A 72 4.63 1.77 -21.76
C LEU A 72 3.84 2.07 -23.04
N PRO A 73 2.51 1.87 -23.05
CA PRO A 73 1.65 2.33 -24.15
C PRO A 73 1.85 3.82 -24.42
N ILE A 74 1.64 4.24 -25.67
CA ILE A 74 1.76 5.66 -26.06
C ILE A 74 0.78 6.49 -25.22
N GLY A 75 1.31 7.51 -24.51
CA GLY A 75 0.53 8.38 -23.63
C GLY A 75 0.59 8.01 -22.15
N ALA A 76 1.13 6.84 -21.79
CA ALA A 76 1.13 6.33 -20.42
C ALA A 76 2.34 6.75 -19.56
N GLY A 77 3.21 7.63 -20.08
CA GLY A 77 4.42 8.08 -19.39
C GLY A 77 5.69 7.89 -20.23
N PRO A 78 6.86 7.72 -19.59
CA PRO A 78 8.13 7.56 -20.31
C PRO A 78 8.11 6.30 -21.19
N ASN A 79 8.76 6.36 -22.36
CA ASN A 79 8.80 5.25 -23.32
C ASN A 79 9.29 3.92 -22.73
N LYS A 80 10.01 3.95 -21.60
CA LYS A 80 10.43 2.76 -20.87
C LYS A 80 10.24 3.00 -19.37
N ALA A 81 9.63 2.05 -18.69
CA ALA A 81 9.51 2.01 -17.24
C ALA A 81 10.19 0.74 -16.70
N GLN A 82 10.74 0.81 -15.50
CA GLN A 82 11.16 -0.38 -14.76
C GLN A 82 9.97 -0.95 -13.99
N VAL A 83 10.04 -2.22 -13.60
CA VAL A 83 9.03 -2.80 -12.71
C VAL A 83 9.07 -2.08 -11.36
N GLU A 84 7.90 -1.61 -10.93
CA GLU A 84 7.70 -0.85 -9.71
C GLU A 84 8.07 -1.71 -8.50
N HIS A 85 8.90 -1.19 -7.58
CA HIS A 85 9.51 -2.02 -6.53
C HIS A 85 8.50 -2.67 -5.59
N LEU A 86 7.52 -1.90 -5.10
CA LEU A 86 6.49 -2.42 -4.21
C LEU A 86 5.53 -3.35 -4.96
N LYS A 87 5.11 -2.99 -6.18
CA LYS A 87 4.27 -3.90 -6.98
C LYS A 87 4.97 -5.22 -7.27
N TYR A 88 6.25 -5.18 -7.63
CA TYR A 88 7.04 -6.38 -7.85
C TYR A 88 7.12 -7.25 -6.59
N ARG A 89 7.32 -6.61 -5.44
CA ARG A 89 7.34 -7.29 -4.15
C ARG A 89 6.00 -7.99 -3.88
N GLU A 90 4.88 -7.29 -3.99
CA GLU A 90 3.54 -7.86 -3.83
C GLU A 90 3.33 -9.07 -4.75
N MET A 91 3.77 -8.97 -6.02
CA MET A 91 3.70 -10.09 -6.97
C MET A 91 4.52 -11.31 -6.54
N ILE A 92 5.72 -11.11 -5.99
CA ILE A 92 6.57 -12.21 -5.50
C ILE A 92 5.96 -12.87 -4.26
N PHE A 93 5.46 -12.10 -3.30
CA PHE A 93 4.80 -12.65 -2.12
C PHE A 93 3.55 -13.44 -2.51
N ALA A 94 2.73 -12.90 -3.41
CA ALA A 94 1.57 -13.61 -3.92
C ALA A 94 1.97 -14.91 -4.65
N LEU A 95 2.99 -14.86 -5.52
CA LEU A 95 3.49 -16.03 -6.26
C LEU A 95 3.91 -17.16 -5.31
N LEU A 96 4.53 -16.78 -4.19
CA LEU A 96 5.03 -17.70 -3.18
C LEU A 96 4.01 -18.01 -2.07
N GLY A 97 2.73 -17.63 -2.27
CA GLY A 97 1.63 -17.93 -1.35
C GLY A 97 1.69 -17.18 -0.02
N CYS A 98 2.50 -16.13 0.08
CA CYS A 98 2.78 -15.37 1.30
C CYS A 98 2.11 -13.98 1.30
N SER A 99 1.01 -13.79 0.57
CA SER A 99 0.30 -12.52 0.54
C SER A 99 -0.04 -12.01 1.94
N GLY A 100 0.13 -10.71 2.17
CA GLY A 100 -0.06 -10.05 3.47
C GLY A 100 1.22 -9.98 4.32
N TYR A 101 2.30 -10.69 3.97
CA TYR A 101 3.61 -10.61 4.62
C TYR A 101 4.58 -9.64 3.94
N GLU A 102 4.14 -8.89 2.95
CA GLU A 102 4.99 -7.98 2.19
C GLU A 102 5.73 -6.95 3.09
N PRO A 103 5.19 -6.41 4.19
CA PRO A 103 5.89 -5.41 5.00
C PRO A 103 7.14 -5.90 5.76
N ILE A 104 7.47 -7.20 5.71
CA ILE A 104 8.63 -7.72 6.45
C ILE A 104 9.94 -6.99 6.11
N ASN A 105 10.84 -6.88 7.10
CA ASN A 105 12.14 -6.23 6.94
C ASN A 105 13.19 -7.06 6.18
N LEU A 106 12.85 -7.49 4.97
CA LEU A 106 13.77 -8.10 4.02
C LEU A 106 13.53 -7.51 2.63
N SER A 107 14.60 -7.27 1.89
CA SER A 107 14.50 -6.90 0.47
C SER A 107 14.00 -8.10 -0.36
N THR A 108 13.36 -7.80 -1.50
CA THR A 108 12.89 -8.85 -2.42
C THR A 108 14.05 -9.71 -2.95
N GLU A 109 15.25 -9.13 -3.14
CA GLU A 109 16.46 -9.87 -3.52
C GLU A 109 16.92 -10.83 -2.45
N GLU A 110 16.91 -10.42 -1.18
CA GLU A 110 17.30 -11.28 -0.07
C GLU A 110 16.35 -12.48 0.03
N ILE A 111 15.05 -12.23 -0.11
CA ILE A 111 14.02 -13.29 -0.14
C ILE A 111 14.33 -14.28 -1.27
N LEU A 112 14.43 -13.80 -2.51
CA LEU A 112 14.69 -14.67 -3.66
C LEU A 112 16.03 -15.40 -3.55
N SER A 113 17.07 -14.75 -3.00
CA SER A 113 18.40 -15.34 -2.82
C SER A 113 18.41 -16.51 -1.83
N ARG A 114 17.59 -16.45 -0.78
CA ARG A 114 17.43 -17.55 0.19
C ARG A 114 16.77 -18.78 -0.44
N LEU A 115 15.89 -18.57 -1.42
CA LEU A 115 15.14 -19.62 -2.10
C LEU A 115 15.88 -20.24 -3.30
N VAL A 116 17.05 -19.72 -3.68
CA VAL A 116 17.84 -20.21 -4.84
C VAL A 116 18.16 -21.71 -4.77
N ASN A 117 18.37 -22.23 -3.56
CA ASN A 117 18.85 -23.59 -3.32
C ASN A 117 17.74 -24.56 -2.93
N THR A 118 16.47 -24.15 -2.99
CA THR A 118 15.36 -25.08 -2.74
C THR A 118 15.15 -25.97 -3.97
N ASP A 119 14.55 -27.15 -3.75
CA ASP A 119 14.42 -28.15 -4.81
C ASP A 119 13.31 -27.82 -5.81
N SER A 120 12.26 -27.12 -5.36
CA SER A 120 11.11 -26.72 -6.18
C SER A 120 10.48 -25.42 -5.71
N MET A 121 9.56 -24.86 -6.51
CA MET A 121 8.69 -23.76 -6.10
C MET A 121 7.84 -24.14 -4.87
N VAL A 122 7.34 -25.37 -4.79
CA VAL A 122 6.52 -25.84 -3.67
C VAL A 122 7.31 -25.81 -2.37
N ASP A 123 8.55 -26.30 -2.39
CA ASP A 123 9.45 -26.27 -1.23
C ASP A 123 9.82 -24.83 -0.86
N ALA A 124 10.04 -23.97 -1.87
CA ALA A 124 10.31 -22.55 -1.67
C ALA A 124 9.16 -21.84 -0.95
N CYS A 125 7.90 -22.10 -1.35
CA CYS A 125 6.72 -21.54 -0.69
C CYS A 125 6.65 -21.95 0.78
N GLN A 126 6.85 -23.24 1.08
CA GLN A 126 6.79 -23.75 2.46
C GLN A 126 7.90 -23.15 3.34
N ILE A 127 9.12 -23.08 2.82
CA ILE A 127 10.26 -22.50 3.53
C ILE A 127 10.04 -21.01 3.77
N LEU A 128 9.62 -20.27 2.74
CA LEU A 128 9.38 -18.83 2.87
C LEU A 128 8.26 -18.56 3.87
N GLN A 129 7.16 -19.33 3.82
CA GLN A 129 6.05 -19.14 4.74
C GLN A 129 6.49 -19.30 6.20
N ALA A 130 7.27 -20.35 6.51
CA ALA A 130 7.81 -20.56 7.85
C ALA A 130 8.79 -19.43 8.28
N GLU A 131 9.62 -18.94 7.36
CA GLU A 131 10.50 -17.79 7.63
C GLU A 131 9.69 -16.51 7.87
N CYS A 132 8.68 -16.23 7.05
CA CYS A 132 7.78 -15.09 7.19
C CYS A 132 7.09 -15.11 8.56
N ASP A 133 6.47 -16.23 8.94
CA ASP A 133 5.83 -16.38 10.25
C ASP A 133 6.81 -16.02 11.40
N SER A 134 8.05 -16.54 11.35
CA SER A 134 9.06 -16.23 12.37
C SER A 134 9.51 -14.76 12.37
N LEU A 135 9.66 -14.14 11.21
CA LEU A 135 10.09 -12.74 11.10
C LEU A 135 9.00 -11.79 11.58
N VAL A 136 7.76 -12.10 11.22
CA VAL A 136 6.58 -11.29 11.53
C VAL A 136 6.33 -11.26 13.03
N ILE A 137 6.47 -12.38 13.74
CA ILE A 137 6.37 -12.39 15.21
C ILE A 137 7.31 -11.37 15.82
N ASN A 138 8.61 -11.40 15.46
CA ASN A 138 9.60 -10.48 16.00
C ASN A 138 9.30 -9.02 15.62
N GLN A 139 8.80 -8.78 14.41
CA GLN A 139 8.46 -7.43 13.93
C GLN A 139 7.26 -6.87 14.70
N ILE A 140 6.21 -7.66 14.92
CA ILE A 140 5.04 -7.27 15.71
C ILE A 140 5.41 -7.03 17.18
N GLU A 141 6.24 -7.90 17.77
CA GLU A 141 6.71 -7.74 19.15
C GLU A 141 7.54 -6.46 19.34
N SER A 142 8.17 -5.95 18.27
CA SER A 142 8.86 -4.66 18.27
C SER A 142 7.93 -3.44 18.09
N GLY A 143 6.64 -3.68 17.83
CA GLY A 143 5.61 -2.67 17.57
C GLY A 143 5.46 -2.27 16.10
N ASP A 144 6.24 -2.85 15.18
CA ASP A 144 6.10 -2.58 13.75
C ASP A 144 5.03 -3.51 13.15
N ASN A 145 3.80 -3.01 13.09
CA ASN A 145 2.64 -3.75 12.60
C ASN A 145 1.90 -3.04 11.46
N LEU A 146 2.52 -2.01 10.87
CA LEU A 146 1.96 -1.24 9.77
C LEU A 146 1.95 -2.06 8.47
N PHE A 147 0.92 -1.82 7.66
CA PHE A 147 0.69 -2.42 6.34
C PHE A 147 0.44 -3.94 6.31
N PHE A 148 0.46 -4.63 7.45
CA PHE A 148 0.03 -6.03 7.51
C PHE A 148 -1.47 -6.12 7.31
N ASN A 149 -1.91 -6.85 6.28
CA ASN A 149 -3.32 -6.96 5.92
C ASN A 149 -3.94 -8.25 6.48
N LEU A 150 -4.81 -8.09 7.48
CA LEU A 150 -5.56 -9.18 8.12
C LEU A 150 -6.61 -9.85 7.22
N GLU A 151 -6.96 -9.28 6.07
CA GLU A 151 -7.85 -9.92 5.09
C GLU A 151 -7.28 -11.26 4.57
N TYR A 152 -5.96 -11.44 4.64
CA TYR A 152 -5.28 -12.68 4.28
C TYR A 152 -5.24 -13.73 5.41
N ALA A 153 -5.85 -13.45 6.56
CA ALA A 153 -5.96 -14.40 7.66
C ALA A 153 -6.69 -15.68 7.22
N GLY A 154 -6.07 -16.84 7.46
CA GLY A 154 -6.62 -18.15 7.12
C GLY A 154 -6.46 -18.56 5.65
N SER A 155 -5.90 -17.69 4.80
CA SER A 155 -5.48 -18.04 3.43
C SER A 155 -3.95 -18.14 3.34
N SER A 156 -3.26 -17.02 3.49
CA SER A 156 -1.79 -16.93 3.43
C SER A 156 -1.16 -16.68 4.81
N ILE A 157 -1.85 -15.92 5.67
CA ILE A 157 -1.41 -15.65 7.04
C ILE A 157 -1.96 -16.73 7.97
N SER A 158 -1.07 -17.33 8.77
CA SER A 158 -1.46 -18.36 9.74
C SER A 158 -2.34 -17.75 10.84
N LYS A 159 -3.25 -18.56 11.39
CA LYS A 159 -4.23 -18.09 12.38
C LYS A 159 -3.54 -17.48 13.61
N ASP A 160 -2.46 -18.11 14.09
CA ASP A 160 -1.73 -17.65 15.26
C ASP A 160 -1.12 -16.25 15.03
N ILE A 161 -0.63 -15.97 13.81
CA ILE A 161 -0.12 -14.66 13.42
C ILE A 161 -1.25 -13.64 13.28
N ALA A 162 -2.37 -14.03 12.67
CA ALA A 162 -3.54 -13.16 12.57
C ALA A 162 -4.06 -12.74 13.96
N ASP A 163 -4.17 -13.70 14.90
CA ASP A 163 -4.59 -13.46 16.28
C ASP A 163 -3.57 -12.61 17.07
N LEU A 164 -2.28 -12.68 16.71
CA LEU A 164 -1.22 -11.83 17.27
C LEU A 164 -1.31 -10.39 16.73
N LEU A 165 -1.43 -10.24 15.40
CA LEU A 165 -1.58 -8.96 14.71
C LEU A 165 -2.82 -8.21 15.19
N GLU A 166 -3.96 -8.90 15.28
CA GLU A 166 -5.22 -8.30 15.74
C GLU A 166 -5.08 -7.76 17.16
N ARG A 167 -4.49 -8.54 18.09
CA ARG A 167 -4.23 -8.07 19.46
C ARG A 167 -3.30 -6.87 19.48
N ALA A 168 -2.18 -6.92 18.75
CA ALA A 168 -1.24 -5.80 18.71
C ALA A 168 -1.90 -4.51 18.19
N GLN A 169 -2.67 -4.61 17.10
CA GLN A 169 -3.39 -3.47 16.53
C GLN A 169 -4.49 -2.95 17.47
N GLN A 170 -5.20 -3.83 18.19
CA GLN A 170 -6.19 -3.41 19.20
C GLN A 170 -5.52 -2.70 20.38
N GLU A 171 -4.38 -3.21 20.87
CA GLU A 171 -3.61 -2.57 21.93
C GLU A 171 -3.10 -1.19 21.52
N ASP A 172 -2.61 -1.04 20.29
CA ASP A 172 -2.12 0.25 19.79
C ASP A 172 -3.24 1.28 19.70
N VAL A 173 -4.43 0.88 19.26
CA VAL A 173 -5.60 1.77 19.25
C VAL A 173 -6.03 2.13 20.68
N ALA A 174 -6.03 1.17 21.60
CA ALA A 174 -6.39 1.42 23.00
C ALA A 174 -5.40 2.36 23.71
N ARG A 175 -4.13 2.36 23.29
CA ARG A 175 -3.05 3.24 23.79
C ARG A 175 -2.93 4.55 23.03
N LEU A 176 -3.77 4.78 22.02
CA LEU A 176 -3.70 5.97 21.19
C LEU A 176 -4.04 7.23 22.00
N VAL A 177 -3.10 8.17 22.04
CA VAL A 177 -3.30 9.48 22.66
C VAL A 177 -3.01 10.56 21.62
N LEU A 178 -4.01 11.41 21.37
CA LEU A 178 -3.92 12.50 20.40
C LEU A 178 -3.88 13.84 21.13
N GLU A 179 -3.00 14.73 20.66
CA GLU A 179 -2.83 16.06 21.24
C GLU A 179 -3.72 17.08 20.51
N LYS A 180 -4.46 17.86 21.29
CA LYS A 180 -5.22 19.01 20.78
C LYS A 180 -4.39 20.28 20.89
N HIS A 181 -4.19 20.97 19.77
CA HIS A 181 -3.48 22.25 19.69
C HIS A 181 -4.45 23.34 19.22
N GLY A 182 -5.06 24.06 20.17
CA GLY A 182 -6.07 25.06 19.84
C GLY A 182 -7.33 24.41 19.25
N ASP A 183 -7.67 24.73 17.99
CA ASP A 183 -8.82 24.18 17.27
C ASP A 183 -8.46 23.02 16.33
N THR A 184 -7.20 22.58 16.33
CA THR A 184 -6.74 21.43 15.56
C THR A 184 -6.29 20.28 16.47
N ILE A 185 -6.27 19.08 15.90
CA ILE A 185 -5.80 17.85 16.54
C ILE A 185 -4.64 17.31 15.72
N ASN A 186 -3.54 17.00 16.40
CA ASN A 186 -2.39 16.34 15.81
C ASN A 186 -2.73 14.85 15.57
N ILE A 187 -2.78 14.46 14.30
CA ILE A 187 -3.12 13.11 13.84
C ILE A 187 -1.90 12.28 13.45
N VAL A 188 -0.68 12.76 13.68
CA VAL A 188 0.55 11.96 13.45
C VAL A 188 0.41 10.56 14.05
N PRO A 189 -0.03 10.36 15.31
CA PRO A 189 -0.13 9.01 15.87
C PRO A 189 -1.11 8.08 15.15
N LEU A 190 -2.13 8.62 14.48
CA LEU A 190 -3.06 7.81 13.68
C LEU A 190 -2.39 7.27 12.41
N TRP A 191 -1.47 7.99 11.79
CA TRP A 191 -0.73 7.50 10.62
C TRP A 191 0.21 6.34 10.94
N TYR A 192 0.71 6.27 12.17
CA TYR A 192 1.59 5.21 12.65
C TYR A 192 0.83 4.12 13.42
N ASN A 193 -0.47 4.03 13.17
CA ASN A 193 -1.34 2.95 13.61
C ASN A 193 -2.06 2.38 12.38
N GLU A 194 -2.10 1.06 12.19
CA GLU A 194 -2.61 0.51 10.93
C GLU A 194 -4.10 0.85 10.68
N LYS A 195 -4.95 0.72 11.70
CA LYS A 195 -6.38 1.09 11.58
C LYS A 195 -6.55 2.60 11.34
N GLY A 196 -5.78 3.41 12.07
CA GLY A 196 -5.71 4.85 11.88
C GLY A 196 -5.34 5.24 10.44
N ARG A 197 -4.24 4.68 9.92
CA ARG A 197 -3.74 4.90 8.57
C ARG A 197 -4.77 4.53 7.52
N GLN A 198 -5.40 3.36 7.64
CA GLN A 198 -6.44 2.91 6.72
C GLN A 198 -7.64 3.87 6.73
N THR A 199 -8.14 4.23 7.91
CA THR A 199 -9.26 5.18 8.04
C THR A 199 -8.92 6.54 7.43
N LEU A 200 -7.75 7.11 7.75
CA LEU A 200 -7.32 8.40 7.21
C LEU A 200 -7.19 8.36 5.69
N SER A 201 -6.65 7.27 5.14
CA SER A 201 -6.49 7.07 3.70
C SER A 201 -7.85 6.98 2.98
N GLN A 202 -8.79 6.21 3.54
CA GLN A 202 -10.15 6.05 3.00
C GLN A 202 -10.96 7.36 3.05
N LEU A 203 -10.77 8.15 4.10
CA LEU A 203 -11.39 9.47 4.26
C LEU A 203 -10.66 10.57 3.49
N GLY A 204 -9.52 10.27 2.87
CA GLY A 204 -8.73 11.24 2.12
C GLY A 204 -8.14 12.35 2.97
N ILE A 205 -7.84 12.07 4.24
CA ILE A 205 -7.21 13.02 5.13
C ILE A 205 -5.72 13.11 4.78
N LYS A 206 -5.24 14.35 4.62
CA LYS A 206 -3.83 14.66 4.31
C LYS A 206 -3.15 15.36 5.48
N GLY A 207 -1.85 15.13 5.63
CA GLY A 207 -0.99 15.90 6.52
C GLY A 207 -1.11 15.47 7.98
N TYR A 208 -0.77 16.39 8.90
CA TYR A 208 -0.50 16.05 10.29
C TYR A 208 -1.51 16.61 11.29
N GLU A 209 -2.41 17.49 10.84
CA GLU A 209 -3.41 18.13 11.69
C GLU A 209 -4.75 18.20 11.00
N ILE A 210 -5.83 18.04 11.76
CA ILE A 210 -7.22 18.23 11.30
C ILE A 210 -8.01 19.07 12.29
N ASP A 211 -9.09 19.70 11.82
CA ASP A 211 -10.05 20.38 12.69
C ASP A 211 -10.92 19.39 13.50
N LEU A 212 -11.66 19.93 14.47
CA LEU A 212 -12.51 19.14 15.37
C LEU A 212 -13.67 18.43 14.65
N GLU A 213 -14.24 19.03 13.60
CA GLU A 213 -15.35 18.43 12.86
C GLU A 213 -14.90 17.20 12.07
N THR A 214 -13.76 17.34 11.38
CA THR A 214 -13.09 16.26 10.67
C THR A 214 -12.66 15.16 11.64
N PHE A 215 -12.18 15.53 12.82
CA PHE A 215 -11.82 14.57 13.86
C PHE A 215 -13.00 13.72 14.33
N ASP A 216 -14.16 14.32 14.56
CA ASP A 216 -15.36 13.59 14.95
C ASP A 216 -15.76 12.55 13.89
N ILE A 217 -15.58 12.86 12.60
CA ILE A 217 -15.80 11.93 11.49
C ILE A 217 -14.79 10.77 11.56
N VAL A 218 -13.48 11.08 11.67
CA VAL A 218 -12.41 10.07 11.74
C VAL A 218 -12.65 9.09 12.89
N ILE A 219 -12.93 9.60 14.08
CA ILE A 219 -13.19 8.78 15.26
C ILE A 219 -14.48 7.95 15.10
N SER A 220 -15.51 8.50 14.45
CA SER A 220 -16.75 7.75 14.19
C SER A 220 -16.54 6.55 13.27
N VAL A 221 -15.60 6.62 12.33
CA VAL A 221 -15.22 5.51 11.44
C VAL A 221 -14.38 4.50 12.23
N LEU A 222 -13.34 4.97 12.92
CA LEU A 222 -12.48 4.10 13.74
C LEU A 222 -13.27 3.29 14.78
N HIS A 223 -14.21 3.92 15.49
CA HIS A 223 -15.02 3.23 16.51
C HIS A 223 -16.01 2.22 15.93
N LYS A 224 -16.47 2.38 14.68
CA LYS A 224 -17.30 1.37 14.02
C LYS A 224 -16.52 0.11 13.67
N GLU A 225 -15.20 0.23 13.53
CA GLU A 225 -14.27 -0.84 13.17
C GLU A 225 -13.59 -1.50 14.38
N LEU A 226 -13.93 -1.07 15.60
CA LEU A 226 -13.46 -1.69 16.84
C LEU A 226 -14.55 -2.59 17.43
N PRO A 227 -14.28 -3.88 17.69
CA PRO A 227 -15.18 -4.69 18.49
C PRO A 227 -15.27 -4.08 19.90
N ILE A 228 -16.49 -3.73 20.32
CA ILE A 228 -16.80 -3.23 21.66
C ILE A 228 -16.45 -4.35 22.64
N THR A 229 -15.22 -4.32 23.17
CA THR A 229 -14.76 -5.29 24.16
C THR A 229 -14.20 -4.54 25.36
N GLU A 230 -14.41 -5.15 26.52
CA GLU A 230 -14.41 -4.58 27.87
C GLU A 230 -13.21 -3.69 28.19
N SER A 231 -13.46 -2.70 29.06
CA SER A 231 -12.54 -1.65 29.50
C SER A 231 -11.13 -2.18 29.81
N ILE A 232 -10.24 -2.08 28.83
CA ILE A 232 -8.81 -2.17 29.04
C ILE A 232 -8.43 -0.89 29.80
N GLU A 233 -7.82 -1.03 30.98
CA GLU A 233 -7.29 0.09 31.74
C GLU A 233 -6.35 0.90 30.84
N ALA A 234 -6.81 2.09 30.41
CA ALA A 234 -6.09 2.95 29.50
C ALA A 234 -4.84 3.51 30.22
N ASN A 235 -3.73 2.79 30.11
CA ASN A 235 -2.43 3.31 30.52
C ASN A 235 -2.03 4.41 29.52
N SER A 236 -2.33 5.66 29.90
CA SER A 236 -2.15 6.89 29.11
C SER A 236 -0.70 7.30 28.80
N THR A 237 0.26 6.38 28.94
CA THR A 237 1.64 6.68 28.59
C THR A 237 1.78 6.78 27.08
N ARG A 238 2.24 7.95 26.61
CA ARG A 238 2.57 8.20 25.21
C ARG A 238 3.59 7.17 24.73
N THR A 239 3.13 6.25 23.89
CA THR A 239 4.00 5.26 23.25
C THR A 239 4.80 5.96 22.15
N PRO A 240 6.11 5.72 22.02
CA PRO A 240 6.88 6.25 20.90
C PRO A 240 6.32 5.73 19.57
N LEU A 241 6.37 6.57 18.54
CA LEU A 241 5.96 6.16 17.18
C LEU A 241 6.93 5.10 16.67
N VAL A 242 6.39 4.04 16.09
CA VAL A 242 7.15 2.98 15.44
C VAL A 242 7.01 3.16 13.93
N PHE A 243 8.15 3.24 13.25
CA PHE A 243 8.21 3.44 11.80
C PHE A 243 8.28 2.07 11.10
N PRO A 244 7.73 1.95 9.87
CA PRO A 244 7.91 0.74 9.09
C PRO A 244 9.39 0.41 8.95
N SER A 245 9.79 -0.80 9.37
CA SER A 245 11.20 -1.22 9.30
C SER A 245 11.67 -1.41 7.86
N ASN A 246 10.76 -1.68 6.93
CA ASN A 246 11.03 -1.75 5.51
C ASN A 246 10.98 -0.36 4.86
N SER A 247 12.12 0.12 4.35
CA SER A 247 12.26 1.45 3.75
C SER A 247 11.29 1.76 2.59
N HIS A 248 10.84 0.75 1.84
CA HIS A 248 9.84 0.98 0.79
C HIS A 248 8.47 1.31 1.38
N TYR A 249 8.10 0.70 2.51
CA TYR A 249 6.87 0.97 3.22
C TYR A 249 6.94 2.27 4.02
N GLU A 250 8.12 2.66 4.50
CA GLU A 250 8.36 3.99 5.07
C GLU A 250 8.12 5.08 4.01
N ALA A 251 8.71 4.94 2.81
CA ALA A 251 8.46 5.85 1.70
C ALA A 251 6.98 5.90 1.30
N LEU A 252 6.34 4.73 1.22
CA LEU A 252 4.90 4.64 0.94
C LEU A 252 4.06 5.39 1.97
N LEU A 253 4.37 5.23 3.27
CA LEU A 253 3.67 5.93 4.34
C LEU A 253 3.79 7.44 4.20
N LEU A 254 5.01 7.95 3.95
CA LEU A 254 5.24 9.39 3.77
C LEU A 254 4.48 9.95 2.56
N SER A 255 4.55 9.27 1.41
CA SER A 255 3.81 9.68 0.22
C SER A 255 2.29 9.58 0.41
N THR A 256 1.83 8.62 1.22
CA THR A 256 0.41 8.48 1.61
C THR A 256 -0.03 9.67 2.45
N ILE A 257 0.73 10.04 3.50
CA ILE A 257 0.43 11.18 4.36
C ILE A 257 0.34 12.48 3.56
N ASN A 258 1.22 12.65 2.58
CA ASN A 258 1.34 13.88 1.80
C ASN A 258 0.46 13.92 0.53
N HIS A 259 -0.22 12.82 0.20
CA HIS A 259 -0.95 12.65 -1.07
C HIS A 259 -0.05 12.93 -2.29
N GLU A 260 1.17 12.37 -2.29
CA GLU A 260 2.12 12.52 -3.40
C GLU A 260 1.74 11.59 -4.55
N ILE A 261 0.82 12.04 -5.42
CA ILE A 261 0.23 11.23 -6.49
C ILE A 261 1.31 10.58 -7.37
N GLU A 262 2.33 11.33 -7.78
CA GLU A 262 3.40 10.83 -8.65
C GLU A 262 4.16 9.67 -7.99
N ASP A 263 4.50 9.80 -6.71
CA ASP A 263 5.23 8.78 -5.96
C ASP A 263 4.35 7.56 -5.66
N LEU A 264 3.09 7.78 -5.26
CA LEU A 264 2.12 6.71 -5.03
C LEU A 264 1.86 5.88 -6.31
N SER A 265 1.65 6.55 -7.44
CA SER A 265 1.49 5.91 -8.75
C SER A 265 2.77 5.18 -9.18
N ALA A 266 3.95 5.76 -8.95
CA ALA A 266 5.22 5.12 -9.28
C ALA A 266 5.52 3.87 -8.43
N MET A 267 5.00 3.80 -7.21
CA MET A 267 5.09 2.61 -6.36
C MET A 267 4.07 1.54 -6.77
N SER A 268 2.91 1.96 -7.29
CA SER A 268 1.81 1.10 -7.75
C SER A 268 1.39 0.04 -6.72
N SER A 269 1.54 0.35 -5.42
CA SER A 269 1.21 -0.59 -4.34
C SER A 269 -0.29 -0.67 -4.15
N THR A 270 -0.80 -1.86 -3.86
CA THR A 270 -2.20 -2.05 -3.43
C THR A 270 -2.56 -1.18 -2.22
N GLN A 271 -1.60 -0.93 -1.32
CA GLN A 271 -1.77 -0.12 -0.13
C GLN A 271 -1.88 1.39 -0.42
N SER A 272 -1.52 1.83 -1.63
CA SER A 272 -1.71 3.22 -2.10
C SER A 272 -3.10 3.47 -2.71
N TYR A 273 -3.82 2.39 -3.07
CA TYR A 273 -5.07 2.46 -3.82
C TYR A 273 -6.15 3.28 -3.12
N PRO A 274 -6.43 3.14 -1.80
CA PRO A 274 -7.48 3.91 -1.15
C PRO A 274 -7.26 5.43 -1.26
N THR A 275 -6.01 5.89 -1.12
CA THR A 275 -5.65 7.31 -1.23
C THR A 275 -5.81 7.80 -2.66
N LEU A 276 -5.32 7.03 -3.65
CA LEU A 276 -5.47 7.38 -5.06
C LEU A 276 -6.94 7.41 -5.51
N GLU A 277 -7.74 6.45 -5.05
CA GLU A 277 -9.18 6.37 -5.31
C GLU A 277 -9.92 7.58 -4.74
N PHE A 278 -9.60 7.99 -3.51
CA PHE A 278 -10.18 9.20 -2.92
C PHE A 278 -9.83 10.44 -3.74
N ILE A 279 -8.54 10.62 -4.09
CA ILE A 279 -8.08 11.78 -4.87
C ILE A 279 -8.79 11.84 -6.23
N LEU A 280 -8.98 10.70 -6.89
CA LEU A 280 -9.73 10.59 -8.13
C LEU A 280 -11.18 11.03 -7.92
N LYS A 281 -11.86 10.49 -6.91
CA LYS A 281 -13.26 10.80 -6.65
C LYS A 281 -13.48 12.27 -6.33
N ASP A 282 -12.62 12.88 -5.51
CA ASP A 282 -12.70 14.32 -5.19
C ASP A 282 -12.50 15.19 -6.45
N ALA A 283 -11.54 14.83 -7.31
CA ALA A 283 -11.34 15.53 -8.57
C ALA A 283 -12.56 15.44 -9.51
N LEU A 284 -13.20 14.27 -9.60
CA LEU A 284 -14.43 14.07 -10.38
C LEU A 284 -15.61 14.86 -9.81
N ASP A 285 -15.82 14.81 -8.50
CA ASP A 285 -16.89 15.53 -7.80
C ASP A 285 -16.76 17.05 -8.01
N GLN A 286 -15.54 17.58 -7.98
CA GLN A 286 -15.28 19.00 -8.25
C GLN A 286 -15.58 19.38 -9.70
N TYR A 287 -15.30 18.49 -10.65
CA TYR A 287 -15.59 18.70 -12.05
C TYR A 287 -17.11 18.69 -12.34
N GLU A 288 -17.85 17.74 -11.78
CA GLU A 288 -19.31 17.64 -11.95
C GLU A 288 -20.08 18.81 -11.31
N LYS A 289 -19.51 19.43 -10.27
CA LYS A 289 -20.10 20.58 -9.56
C LYS A 289 -19.75 21.94 -10.17
N GLN A 290 -18.88 22.00 -11.19
CA GLN A 290 -18.56 23.25 -11.89
C GLN A 290 -19.47 23.45 -13.12
N PRO A 291 -20.18 24.59 -13.24
CA PRO A 291 -21.14 24.87 -14.31
C PRO A 291 -20.50 25.11 -15.69
#